data_AF-A0A8S3UV20-F1
#
_entry.id   AF-A0A8S3UV20-F1
#
_cell.length_a   1.000
_cell.length_b   1.000
_cell.length_c   1.000
_cell.angle_alpha   90.00
_cell.angle_beta   90.00
_cell.angle_gamma   90.00
#
_symmetry.space_group_name_H-M   'P 1'
#
loop_
_entity.id
_entity.type
_entity.pdbx_description
1 polymer ?
#
loop_
_entity_poly.entity_id
_entity_poly.type
_entity_poly.pdbx_seq_one_letter_code
_entity_poly.pdbx_strand_id
1 'polypeptide(L)'
;MHNVGKQFELLNCDKHKGLAKKFKRDISQCRPDITHQCLLMLMDSPLNRAGLLQVYIHTEKNVLIEINPQTRIPRTFDRFCGLMVQLLHKLSIHAADGPQKLLKVIKNPIADHLPVGCQKIGTSFQADITDIRDIVPDNEPMVFVVGALAHGSVDVDYIERQYQSVTILYQLH
;
A
#
# COMPACT_ATOMS: atom_id res chain seq x y z
N MET A 1 10.80 8.38 6.59
CA MET A 1 12.27 8.44 6.51
C MET A 1 12.79 9.43 7.53
N HIS A 2 13.92 9.13 8.16
CA HIS A 2 14.65 10.04 9.05
C HIS A 2 16.16 9.81 8.90
N ASN A 3 16.96 10.77 9.35
CA ASN A 3 18.41 10.73 9.26
C ASN A 3 19.02 10.15 10.54
N VAL A 4 19.81 9.07 10.40
CA VAL A 4 20.67 8.49 11.44
C VAL A 4 22.13 8.68 11.00
N GLY A 5 22.75 9.79 11.43
CA GLY A 5 24.13 10.12 11.07
C GLY A 5 24.32 10.47 9.58
N LYS A 6 24.93 9.55 8.81
CA LYS A 6 25.16 9.68 7.34
C LYS A 6 24.19 8.83 6.50
N GLN A 7 23.27 8.09 7.11
CA GLN A 7 22.35 7.17 6.43
C GLN A 7 20.89 7.52 6.70
N PHE A 8 20.04 7.27 5.70
CA PHE A 8 18.59 7.46 5.80
C PHE A 8 17.92 6.12 6.09
N GLU A 9 17.01 6.12 7.06
CA GLU A 9 16.26 4.92 7.46
C GLU A 9 14.75 5.16 7.44
N LEU A 10 13.99 4.11 7.13
CA LEU A 10 12.54 4.11 7.24
C LEU A 10 12.16 4.07 8.72
N LEU A 11 11.17 4.89 9.11
CA LEU A 11 10.70 4.90 10.50
C LEU A 11 10.00 3.57 10.80
N ASN A 12 10.34 2.98 11.94
CA ASN A 12 9.83 1.69 12.40
C ASN A 12 9.77 1.71 13.94
N CYS A 13 8.65 1.25 14.50
CA CYS A 13 8.44 1.08 15.94
C CYS A 13 9.51 0.27 16.65
N ASP A 14 10.12 -0.75 16.03
CA ASP A 14 11.05 -1.63 16.75
C ASP A 14 12.45 -1.05 16.88
N LYS A 15 12.97 -0.47 15.80
CA LYS A 15 14.33 0.09 15.74
C LYS A 15 14.43 1.51 16.32
N HIS A 16 13.32 2.26 16.35
CA HIS A 16 13.38 3.72 16.58
C HIS A 16 12.62 4.22 17.82
N LYS A 17 12.29 3.37 18.80
CA LYS A 17 11.51 3.76 20.02
C LYS A 17 12.03 5.02 20.72
N GLY A 18 13.36 5.20 20.79
CA GLY A 18 13.99 6.36 21.43
C GLY A 18 13.83 7.70 20.69
N LEU A 19 13.42 7.68 19.42
CA LEU A 19 13.25 8.89 18.61
C LEU A 19 11.86 9.52 18.76
N ALA A 20 10.96 8.92 19.56
CA ALA A 20 9.58 9.36 19.73
C ALA A 20 9.51 10.80 20.25
N LYS A 21 10.35 11.11 21.24
CA LYS A 21 10.47 12.46 21.83
C LYS A 21 10.96 13.49 20.82
N LYS A 22 11.81 13.10 19.86
CA LYS A 22 12.39 14.01 18.86
C LYS A 22 11.41 14.39 17.75
N PHE A 23 10.55 13.45 17.34
CA PHE A 23 9.60 13.67 16.24
C PHE A 23 8.20 14.09 16.71
N LYS A 24 7.95 14.22 18.03
CA LYS A 24 6.64 14.51 18.62
C LYS A 24 5.53 13.63 18.02
N ARG A 25 5.88 12.38 17.69
CA ARG A 25 5.00 11.44 17.00
C ARG A 25 5.01 10.13 17.77
N ASP A 26 3.85 9.49 17.75
CA ASP A 26 3.75 8.14 18.26
C ASP A 26 4.39 7.17 17.25
N ILE A 27 5.55 6.62 17.62
CA ILE A 27 6.28 5.67 16.77
C ILE A 27 5.56 4.32 16.74
N SER A 28 4.64 4.04 17.68
CA SER A 28 3.81 2.83 17.63
C SER A 28 2.98 2.73 16.34
N GLN A 29 2.65 3.88 15.74
CA GLN A 29 1.91 3.97 14.47
C GLN A 29 2.81 3.76 13.23
N CYS A 30 4.13 3.84 13.39
CA CYS A 30 5.08 3.65 12.29
C CYS A 30 5.31 2.15 12.03
N ARG A 31 4.35 1.52 11.32
CA ARG A 31 4.31 0.07 11.02
C ARG A 31 4.42 -0.24 9.52
N PRO A 32 5.58 0.06 8.88
CA PRO A 32 5.78 -0.24 7.46
C PRO A 32 5.79 -1.75 7.14
N ASP A 33 5.87 -2.61 8.16
CA ASP A 33 5.73 -4.06 8.05
C ASP A 33 4.33 -4.49 7.61
N ILE A 34 3.28 -3.75 8.01
CA ILE A 34 1.91 -4.02 7.57
C ILE A 34 1.82 -3.82 6.05
N THR A 35 2.27 -2.66 5.55
CA THR A 35 2.34 -2.40 4.11
C THR A 35 3.19 -3.44 3.39
N HIS A 36 4.33 -3.84 3.97
CA HIS A 36 5.19 -4.87 3.38
C HIS A 36 4.46 -6.19 3.18
N GLN A 37 3.77 -6.70 4.20
CA GLN A 37 3.02 -7.96 4.10
C GLN A 37 1.86 -7.87 3.10
N CYS A 38 1.10 -6.77 3.12
CA CYS A 38 0.04 -6.54 2.14
C CYS A 38 0.58 -6.57 0.70
N LEU A 39 1.71 -5.91 0.44
CA LEU A 39 2.32 -5.89 -0.88
C LEU A 39 2.82 -7.28 -1.31
N LEU A 40 3.37 -8.09 -0.40
CA LEU A 40 3.75 -9.46 -0.72
C LEU A 40 2.53 -10.27 -1.19
N MET A 41 1.41 -10.19 -0.46
CA MET A 41 0.19 -10.91 -0.82
C MET A 41 -0.41 -10.43 -2.15
N LEU A 42 -0.50 -9.11 -2.33
CA LEU A 42 -1.08 -8.49 -3.53
C LEU A 42 -0.26 -8.82 -4.78
N MET A 43 1.06 -8.63 -4.73
CA MET A 43 1.93 -8.80 -5.90
C MET A 43 2.13 -10.27 -6.28
N ASP A 44 1.97 -11.21 -5.35
CA ASP A 44 2.02 -12.65 -5.65
C ASP A 44 0.69 -13.24 -6.13
N SER A 45 -0.40 -12.50 -5.95
CA SER A 45 -1.76 -12.99 -6.21
C SER A 45 -1.95 -13.43 -7.66
N PRO A 46 -2.83 -14.42 -7.92
CA PRO A 46 -3.23 -14.78 -9.29
C PRO A 46 -3.75 -13.57 -10.07
N LEU A 47 -4.41 -12.63 -9.39
CA LEU A 47 -4.94 -11.40 -9.98
C LEU A 47 -3.82 -10.51 -10.56
N ASN A 48 -2.73 -10.33 -9.83
CA ASN A 48 -1.56 -9.60 -10.35
C ASN A 48 -0.89 -10.33 -11.51
N ARG A 49 -0.75 -11.66 -11.42
CA ARG A 49 -0.16 -12.47 -12.50
C ARG A 49 -0.98 -12.45 -13.78
N ALA A 50 -2.30 -12.31 -13.67
CA ALA A 50 -3.22 -12.14 -14.79
C ALA A 50 -3.21 -10.72 -15.37
N GLY A 51 -2.47 -9.77 -14.78
CA GLY A 51 -2.43 -8.38 -15.22
C GLY A 51 -3.69 -7.58 -14.86
N LEU A 52 -4.46 -8.05 -13.88
CA LEU A 52 -5.74 -7.48 -13.46
C LEU A 52 -5.64 -6.66 -12.16
N LEU A 53 -4.42 -6.40 -11.67
CA LEU A 53 -4.18 -5.65 -10.44
C LEU A 53 -3.25 -4.47 -10.70
N GLN A 54 -3.67 -3.29 -10.25
CA GLN A 54 -2.84 -2.11 -10.13
C GLN A 54 -2.80 -1.69 -8.66
N VAL A 55 -1.60 -1.46 -8.11
CA VAL A 55 -1.42 -1.13 -6.69
C VAL A 55 -0.88 0.29 -6.54
N TYR A 56 -1.48 1.03 -5.60
CA TYR A 56 -1.00 2.33 -5.15
C TYR A 56 -0.78 2.31 -3.64
N ILE A 57 0.20 3.08 -3.16
CA ILE A 57 0.40 3.34 -1.73
C ILE A 57 0.19 4.83 -1.51
N HIS A 58 -0.76 5.18 -0.65
CA HIS A 58 -0.88 6.53 -0.12
C HIS A 58 -0.40 6.56 1.32
N THR A 59 0.65 7.35 1.57
CA THR A 59 1.28 7.42 2.89
C THR A 59 0.66 8.52 3.75
N GLU A 60 0.79 8.43 5.08
CA GLU A 60 0.38 9.48 6.02
C GLU A 60 1.04 10.85 5.76
N LYS A 61 2.16 10.89 5.03
CA LYS A 61 2.84 12.14 4.65
C LYS A 61 2.38 12.65 3.28
N ASN A 62 1.21 12.20 2.81
CA ASN A 62 0.61 12.56 1.54
C ASN A 62 1.51 12.26 0.32
N VAL A 63 2.38 11.26 0.41
CA VAL A 63 3.13 10.75 -0.74
C VAL A 63 2.31 9.64 -1.38
N LEU A 64 2.06 9.76 -2.69
CA LEU A 64 1.38 8.75 -3.50
C LEU A 64 2.41 8.01 -4.34
N ILE A 65 2.40 6.68 -4.26
CA ILE A 65 3.33 5.79 -4.95
C ILE A 65 2.53 4.86 -5.84
N GLU A 66 2.91 4.79 -7.10
CA GLU A 66 2.45 3.81 -8.07
C GLU A 66 3.44 2.64 -8.12
N ILE A 67 2.92 1.41 -8.12
CA ILE A 67 3.70 0.18 -8.23
C ILE A 67 3.39 -0.48 -9.57
N ASN A 68 4.41 -0.70 -10.37
CA ASN A 68 4.28 -1.47 -11.61
C ASN A 68 3.97 -2.94 -11.27
N PRO A 69 2.99 -3.59 -11.92
CA PRO A 69 2.62 -5.00 -11.69
C PRO A 69 3.79 -6.01 -11.78
N GLN A 70 4.84 -5.67 -12.54
CA GLN A 70 6.04 -6.51 -12.69
C GLN A 70 7.03 -6.39 -11.50
N THR A 71 6.77 -5.50 -10.55
CA THR A 71 7.66 -5.25 -9.42
C THR A 71 7.73 -6.45 -8.49
N ARG A 72 8.93 -6.99 -8.30
CA ARG A 72 9.20 -8.00 -7.27
C ARG A 72 9.52 -7.34 -5.94
N ILE A 73 8.57 -7.37 -5.02
CA ILE A 73 8.76 -6.82 -3.67
C ILE A 73 9.77 -7.68 -2.89
N PRO A 74 10.80 -7.08 -2.25
CA PRO A 74 11.76 -7.83 -1.46
C PRO A 74 11.09 -8.61 -0.33
N ARG A 75 11.39 -9.91 -0.19
CA ARG A 75 10.81 -10.77 0.85
C ARG A 75 11.27 -10.45 2.26
N THR A 76 12.50 -9.95 2.39
CA THR A 76 13.03 -9.58 3.71
C THR A 76 12.70 -8.12 3.99
N PHE A 77 12.19 -7.87 5.19
CA PHE A 77 11.70 -6.56 5.60
C PHE A 77 12.80 -5.47 5.55
N ASP A 78 14.05 -5.79 5.92
CA ASP A 78 15.15 -4.83 5.85
C ASP A 78 15.47 -4.40 4.40
N ARG A 79 15.39 -5.32 3.42
CA ARG A 79 15.56 -4.97 2.00
C ARG A 79 14.40 -4.13 1.49
N PHE A 80 13.18 -4.42 1.93
CA PHE A 80 12.02 -3.59 1.63
C PHE A 80 12.19 -2.17 2.17
N CYS A 81 12.63 -2.02 3.42
CA CYS A 81 12.93 -0.71 4.01
C CYS A 81 13.95 0.07 3.18
N GLY A 82 15.06 -0.57 2.78
CA GLY A 82 16.07 0.05 1.92
C GLY A 82 15.52 0.50 0.56
N LEU A 83 14.68 -0.34 -0.07
CA LEU A 83 13.99 0.00 -1.32
C LEU A 83 13.08 1.22 -1.17
N MET A 84 12.28 1.29 -0.10
CA MET A 84 11.40 2.42 0.17
C MET A 84 12.17 3.71 0.45
N VAL A 85 13.29 3.64 1.19
CA VAL A 85 14.19 4.79 1.38
C VAL A 85 14.73 5.28 0.04
N GLN A 86 15.23 4.38 -0.79
CA GLN A 86 15.73 4.73 -2.12
C GLN A 86 14.63 5.37 -2.98
N LEU A 87 13.41 4.82 -2.95
CA LEU A 87 12.27 5.36 -3.70
C LEU A 87 11.94 6.77 -3.24
N LEU A 88 11.85 7.01 -1.93
CA LEU A 88 11.52 8.34 -1.40
C LEU A 88 12.62 9.38 -1.68
N HIS A 89 13.87 8.95 -1.80
CA HIS A 89 14.98 9.84 -2.16
C HIS A 89 15.05 10.13 -3.66
N LYS A 90 14.86 9.12 -4.52
CA LYS A 90 15.01 9.24 -5.98
C LYS A 90 13.70 9.50 -6.72
N LEU A 91 12.56 9.45 -6.02
CA LEU A 91 11.20 9.55 -6.53
C LEU A 91 10.80 8.46 -7.55
N SER A 92 11.72 7.59 -7.96
CA SER A 92 11.46 6.42 -8.80
C SER A 92 12.54 5.36 -8.66
N ILE A 93 12.17 4.10 -8.92
CA ILE A 93 13.06 2.95 -9.01
C ILE A 93 12.89 2.34 -10.40
N HIS A 94 14.00 2.10 -11.09
CA HIS A 94 14.01 1.48 -12.41
C HIS A 94 14.35 -0.01 -12.28
N ALA A 95 13.95 -0.81 -13.26
CA ALA A 95 14.45 -2.17 -13.37
C ALA A 95 15.97 -2.16 -13.63
N ALA A 96 16.65 -3.22 -13.20
CA ALA A 96 18.10 -3.32 -13.37
C ALA A 96 18.50 -3.55 -14.83
N ASP A 97 17.60 -4.14 -15.60
CA ASP A 97 17.75 -4.63 -16.97
C ASP A 97 17.04 -3.74 -18.00
N GLY A 98 16.48 -2.60 -17.61
CA GLY A 98 15.78 -1.74 -18.55
C GLY A 98 15.32 -0.39 -18.00
N PRO A 99 14.79 0.49 -18.87
CA PRO A 99 14.37 1.84 -18.50
C PRO A 99 13.01 1.89 -17.81
N GLN A 100 12.35 0.74 -17.58
CA GLN A 100 11.01 0.73 -16.98
C GLN A 100 11.08 1.18 -15.52
N LYS A 101 10.13 2.01 -15.11
CA LYS A 101 9.94 2.38 -13.71
C LYS A 101 9.09 1.30 -13.04
N LEU A 102 9.66 0.68 -12.01
CA LEU A 102 9.00 -0.30 -11.17
C LEU A 102 8.20 0.36 -10.05
N LEU A 103 8.77 1.38 -9.43
CA LEU A 103 8.12 2.17 -8.38
C LEU A 103 8.28 3.64 -8.73
N LYS A 104 7.23 4.43 -8.53
CA LYS A 104 7.25 5.86 -8.85
C LYS A 104 6.39 6.65 -7.89
N VAL A 105 6.94 7.75 -7.38
CA VAL A 105 6.15 8.78 -6.69
C VAL A 105 5.39 9.58 -7.74
N ILE A 106 4.08 9.66 -7.59
CA ILE A 106 3.16 10.37 -8.48
C ILE A 106 2.46 11.51 -7.74
N LYS A 107 1.82 12.41 -8.49
CA LYS A 107 1.12 13.57 -7.93
C LYS A 107 -0.23 13.17 -7.37
N ASN A 108 -0.64 13.78 -6.28
CA ASN A 108 -2.02 13.71 -5.79
C ASN A 108 -2.95 14.60 -6.66
N PRO A 109 -4.27 14.38 -6.62
CA PRO A 109 -5.00 13.31 -5.89
C PRO A 109 -4.90 11.93 -6.57
N ILE A 110 -5.20 10.86 -5.82
CA ILE A 110 -5.26 9.50 -6.39
C ILE A 110 -6.32 9.38 -7.48
N ALA A 111 -7.43 10.11 -7.36
CA ALA A 111 -8.54 10.11 -8.31
C ALA A 111 -8.11 10.36 -9.76
N ASP A 112 -7.07 11.18 -9.98
CA ASP A 112 -6.52 11.49 -11.31
C ASP A 112 -5.87 10.28 -12.02
N HIS A 113 -5.55 9.23 -11.26
CA HIS A 113 -4.87 8.03 -11.75
C HIS A 113 -5.78 6.81 -11.80
N LEU A 114 -7.02 6.93 -11.33
CA LEU A 114 -7.99 5.84 -11.33
C LEU A 114 -8.82 5.86 -12.62
N PRO A 115 -9.30 4.69 -13.09
CA PRO A 115 -10.21 4.64 -14.24
C PRO A 115 -11.49 5.46 -14.01
N VAL A 116 -11.99 6.08 -15.07
CA VAL A 116 -13.25 6.84 -15.01
C VAL A 116 -14.42 5.90 -14.70
N GLY A 117 -15.31 6.32 -13.81
CA GLY A 117 -16.51 5.54 -13.46
C GLY A 117 -16.26 4.34 -12.55
N CYS A 118 -15.02 4.09 -12.09
CA CYS A 118 -14.77 3.00 -11.15
C CYS A 118 -15.41 3.26 -9.78
N GLN A 119 -15.98 2.24 -9.17
CA GLN A 119 -16.47 2.31 -7.79
C GLN A 119 -15.29 2.26 -6.81
N LYS A 120 -15.35 3.05 -5.72
CA LYS A 120 -14.31 3.09 -4.69
C LYS A 120 -14.88 2.61 -3.37
N ILE A 121 -14.42 1.44 -2.95
CA ILE A 121 -14.89 0.72 -1.77
C ILE A 121 -13.82 0.80 -0.69
N GLY A 122 -14.17 1.38 0.45
CA GLY A 122 -13.35 1.32 1.66
C GLY A 122 -13.54 0.00 2.40
N THR A 123 -12.48 -0.49 3.03
CA THR A 123 -12.58 -1.63 3.96
C THR A 123 -12.53 -1.14 5.39
N SER A 124 -13.51 -1.50 6.22
CA SER A 124 -13.56 -1.13 7.64
C SER A 124 -14.11 -2.27 8.49
N PHE A 125 -13.53 -2.50 9.67
CA PHE A 125 -14.03 -3.51 10.60
C PHE A 125 -15.43 -3.19 11.15
N GLN A 126 -15.83 -1.91 11.12
CA GLN A 126 -17.11 -1.44 11.67
C GLN A 126 -18.23 -1.36 10.61
N ALA A 127 -17.93 -1.67 9.35
CA ALA A 127 -18.90 -1.59 8.26
C ALA A 127 -19.71 -2.89 8.12
N ASP A 128 -20.73 -2.86 7.27
CA ASP A 128 -21.56 -4.04 7.02
C ASP A 128 -20.78 -5.16 6.34
N ILE A 129 -21.09 -6.40 6.70
CA ILE A 129 -20.49 -7.60 6.11
C ILE A 129 -21.15 -7.87 4.75
N THR A 130 -20.34 -8.16 3.74
CA THR A 130 -20.79 -8.60 2.41
C THR A 130 -19.85 -9.66 1.85
N ASP A 131 -20.34 -10.52 0.94
CA ASP A 131 -19.46 -11.33 0.11
C ASP A 131 -18.82 -10.43 -0.95
N ILE A 132 -17.51 -10.57 -1.14
CA ILE A 132 -16.78 -9.79 -2.15
C ILE A 132 -17.26 -10.11 -3.57
N ARG A 133 -17.73 -11.33 -3.80
CA ARG A 133 -18.24 -11.78 -5.11
C ARG A 133 -19.54 -11.10 -5.50
N ASP A 134 -20.32 -10.65 -4.52
CA ASP A 134 -21.60 -9.98 -4.77
C ASP A 134 -21.42 -8.51 -5.14
N ILE A 135 -20.26 -7.92 -4.83
CA ILE A 135 -19.96 -6.51 -5.10
C ILE A 135 -19.02 -6.31 -6.28
N VAL A 136 -18.17 -7.29 -6.61
CA VAL A 136 -17.21 -7.16 -7.72
C VAL A 136 -17.97 -7.22 -9.06
N PRO A 137 -17.85 -6.19 -9.92
CA PRO A 137 -18.50 -6.18 -11.23
C PRO A 137 -17.76 -7.10 -12.21
N ASP A 138 -18.49 -7.63 -13.20
CA ASP A 138 -17.93 -8.61 -14.15
C ASP A 138 -16.84 -8.02 -15.06
N ASN A 139 -17.03 -6.80 -15.57
CA ASN A 139 -16.18 -6.20 -16.60
C ASN A 139 -15.82 -4.73 -16.35
N GLU A 140 -16.02 -4.23 -15.13
CA GLU A 140 -15.73 -2.84 -14.76
C GLU A 140 -14.60 -2.76 -13.73
N PRO A 141 -13.76 -1.72 -13.78
CA PRO A 141 -12.74 -1.53 -12.76
C PRO A 141 -13.37 -1.15 -11.41
N MET A 142 -12.86 -1.75 -10.34
CA MET A 142 -13.23 -1.43 -8.96
C MET A 142 -11.99 -1.15 -8.13
N VAL A 143 -12.09 -0.20 -7.21
CA VAL A 143 -11.00 0.22 -6.32
C VAL A 143 -11.34 -0.19 -4.90
N PHE A 144 -10.42 -0.93 -4.27
CA PHE A 144 -10.48 -1.24 -2.84
C PHE A 144 -9.46 -0.39 -2.09
N VAL A 145 -9.92 0.31 -1.04
CA VAL A 145 -9.07 1.12 -0.16
C VAL A 145 -8.86 0.38 1.15
N VAL A 146 -7.63 -0.10 1.35
CA VAL A 146 -7.24 -0.90 2.52
C VAL A 146 -6.33 -0.07 3.44
N GLY A 147 -6.70 0.01 4.71
CA GLY A 147 -5.92 0.72 5.72
C GLY A 147 -4.68 -0.06 6.13
N ALA A 148 -3.50 0.35 5.67
CA ALA A 148 -2.22 -0.17 6.16
C ALA A 148 -1.78 0.56 7.45
N LEU A 149 -2.64 0.53 8.47
CA LEU A 149 -2.49 1.28 9.73
C LEU A 149 -2.29 0.32 10.91
N ALA A 150 -1.54 0.74 11.94
CA ALA A 150 -1.43 -0.02 13.17
C ALA A 150 -2.76 -0.02 13.95
N HIS A 151 -3.35 1.18 14.07
CA HIS A 151 -4.65 1.43 14.68
C HIS A 151 -5.34 2.58 13.92
N GLY A 152 -6.67 2.59 13.91
CA GLY A 152 -7.48 3.62 13.24
C GLY A 152 -8.37 3.05 12.14
N SER A 153 -9.02 3.96 11.42
CA SER A 153 -9.90 3.65 10.29
C SER A 153 -9.42 4.38 9.04
N VAL A 154 -9.78 3.84 7.88
CA VAL A 154 -9.59 4.54 6.62
C VAL A 154 -10.63 5.67 6.54
N ASP A 155 -10.14 6.90 6.49
CA ASP A 155 -10.96 8.11 6.33
C ASP A 155 -10.40 8.93 5.16
N VAL A 156 -10.99 8.73 3.98
CA VAL A 156 -10.63 9.44 2.75
C VAL A 156 -11.90 9.81 2.00
N ASP A 157 -11.88 10.98 1.38
CA ASP A 157 -13.04 11.65 0.77
C ASP A 157 -13.57 10.99 -0.51
N TYR A 158 -12.77 10.13 -1.14
CA TYR A 158 -13.12 9.46 -2.40
C TYR A 158 -13.75 8.06 -2.21
N ILE A 159 -13.92 7.59 -0.97
CA ILE A 159 -14.65 6.33 -0.71
C ILE A 159 -16.15 6.57 -0.84
N GLU A 160 -16.81 5.74 -1.66
CA GLU A 160 -18.26 5.84 -1.91
C GLU A 160 -19.05 4.95 -0.95
N ARG A 161 -18.49 3.79 -0.57
CA ARG A 161 -19.09 2.83 0.37
C ARG A 161 -18.01 2.13 1.19
N GLN A 162 -18.37 1.65 2.38
CA GLN A 162 -17.48 0.82 3.20
C GLN A 162 -18.11 -0.54 3.47
N TYR A 163 -17.28 -1.59 3.45
CA TYR A 163 -17.67 -2.94 3.85
C TYR A 163 -16.64 -3.55 4.79
N GLN A 164 -17.10 -4.40 5.70
CA GLN A 164 -16.22 -5.29 6.43
C GLN A 164 -15.86 -6.44 5.51
N SER A 165 -14.60 -6.49 5.05
CA SER A 165 -14.15 -7.62 4.24
C SER A 165 -14.05 -8.86 5.13
N VAL A 166 -15.08 -9.70 5.09
CA VAL A 166 -15.01 -11.07 5.59
C VAL A 166 -15.05 -11.97 4.36
N THR A 167 -13.95 -12.69 4.09
CA THR A 167 -13.91 -14.08 3.58
C THR A 167 -12.71 -14.35 2.66
N ILE A 168 -11.88 -15.33 3.03
CA ILE A 168 -11.56 -16.49 2.17
C ILE A 168 -11.64 -17.75 3.05
N LEU A 169 -12.71 -18.52 2.88
CA LEU A 169 -12.71 -19.96 3.15
C LEU A 169 -11.89 -20.60 2.03
N TYR A 170 -10.78 -21.25 2.37
CA TYR A 170 -10.15 -22.21 1.48
C TYR A 170 -11.09 -23.41 1.34
N GLN A 171 -11.62 -23.67 0.14
CA GLN A 171 -11.87 -25.04 -0.29
C GLN A 171 -10.96 -25.32 -1.49
N LEU A 172 -9.83 -25.93 -1.18
CA LEU A 172 -9.09 -26.72 -2.17
C LEU A 172 -10.01 -27.86 -2.61
N HIS A 173 -10.31 -27.92 -3.90
CA HIS A 173 -10.65 -29.18 -4.57
C HIS A 173 -9.38 -29.72 -5.21
#